data_AF-A0A5E7XU89-F1
#
_entry.id   AF-A0A5E7XU89-F1
#
_cell.length_a   1.000
_cell.length_b   1.000
_cell.length_c   1.000
_cell.angle_alpha   90.00
_cell.angle_beta   90.00
_cell.angle_gamma   90.00
#
_symmetry.space_group_name_H-M   'P 1'
#
loop_
_entity.id
_entity.type
_entity.pdbx_description
1 polymer ?
#
loop_
_entity_poly.entity_id
_entity_poly.type
_entity_poly.pdbx_seq_one_letter_code
_entity_poly.pdbx_strand_id
1 'polypeptide(L)'
;MRCLHPYCPRNQQPATWQAVINSPELKLQAQYRAGALACLNTHYAAAPSMPATPRPAPPMPSAALARLLRLCPCLFNQIDVAPTPRAVVHFCELTLGQEITAANVHAAFMVQHPNLPPGFNPGPIKSCGSGGAIMEMLCSEVLTSAGIPAMSPETRGWPQWEMPGHVLLNEGKMSSLQALGDILIPCAPTNLIISVKSEVARERLLYSANSIEGIGFGFFKEPEEFWTSSRMSLYKRMGFTAIYMPDGTHQAVMDHVLAAGEERHAININGTELYRPLSVFATDMLRVIGRSSALL
;
A
#
# COMPACT_ATOMS: atom_id res chain seq x y z
N MET A 1 -6.12 -3.62 -6.77
CA MET A 1 -5.46 -4.95 -6.94
C MET A 1 -6.28 -6.01 -7.71
N ARG A 2 -5.65 -6.81 -8.58
CA ARG A 2 -6.30 -7.95 -9.29
C ARG A 2 -6.25 -9.26 -8.49
N CYS A 3 -7.39 -9.93 -8.35
CA CYS A 3 -7.53 -11.27 -7.77
C CYS A 3 -8.09 -12.24 -8.81
N LEU A 4 -7.45 -13.40 -8.98
CA LEU A 4 -7.86 -14.41 -9.97
C LEU A 4 -8.82 -15.48 -9.40
N HIS A 5 -9.23 -15.34 -8.14
CA HIS A 5 -10.18 -16.26 -7.52
C HIS A 5 -11.54 -16.15 -8.24
N PRO A 6 -12.08 -17.24 -8.84
CA PRO A 6 -13.30 -17.22 -9.64
C PRO A 6 -14.49 -16.54 -8.99
N TYR A 7 -14.63 -16.70 -7.66
CA TYR A 7 -15.77 -16.19 -6.89
C TYR A 7 -15.41 -14.97 -6.04
N CYS A 8 -14.27 -14.31 -6.29
CA CYS A 8 -13.93 -13.09 -5.58
C CYS A 8 -14.87 -11.96 -6.03
N PRO A 9 -15.53 -11.23 -5.10
CA PRO A 9 -16.40 -10.10 -5.45
C PRO A 9 -15.72 -9.00 -6.28
N ARG A 10 -14.40 -8.89 -6.18
CA ARG A 10 -13.57 -7.92 -6.93
C ARG A 10 -12.93 -8.51 -8.19
N ASN A 11 -13.27 -9.75 -8.57
CA ASN A 11 -12.77 -10.34 -9.80
C ASN A 11 -13.47 -9.69 -11.02
N GLN A 12 -12.69 -8.97 -11.83
CA GLN A 12 -13.20 -8.22 -12.98
C GLN A 12 -13.37 -9.08 -14.25
N GLN A 13 -13.01 -10.37 -14.23
CA GLN A 13 -13.16 -11.29 -15.36
C GLN A 13 -13.59 -12.68 -14.90
N PRO A 14 -14.43 -13.41 -15.66
CA PRO A 14 -14.78 -14.79 -15.30
C PRO A 14 -13.52 -15.67 -15.40
N ALA A 15 -12.85 -15.85 -14.26
CA ALA A 15 -11.76 -16.80 -14.11
C ALA A 15 -12.37 -18.14 -13.69
N THR A 16 -11.86 -19.24 -14.22
CA THR A 16 -12.15 -20.58 -13.68
C THR A 16 -10.94 -21.06 -12.89
N TRP A 17 -11.13 -22.01 -11.99
CA TRP A 17 -9.99 -22.63 -11.31
C TRP A 17 -9.01 -23.28 -12.29
N GLN A 18 -9.51 -23.77 -13.43
CA GLN A 18 -8.68 -24.27 -14.51
C GLN A 18 -7.76 -23.18 -15.08
N ALA A 19 -8.28 -21.96 -15.29
CA ALA A 19 -7.49 -20.83 -15.76
C ALA A 19 -6.41 -20.42 -14.74
N VAL A 20 -6.75 -20.41 -13.45
CA VAL A 20 -5.78 -20.13 -12.37
C VAL A 20 -4.67 -21.17 -12.32
N ILE A 21 -5.03 -22.47 -12.38
CA ILE A 21 -4.06 -23.58 -12.40
C ILE A 21 -3.14 -23.53 -13.61
N ASN A 22 -3.65 -23.06 -14.76
CA ASN A 22 -2.87 -22.90 -15.98
C ASN A 22 -2.06 -21.60 -16.06
N SER A 23 -2.19 -20.71 -15.07
CA SER A 23 -1.42 -19.47 -15.05
C SER A 23 0.09 -19.74 -15.07
N PRO A 24 0.86 -19.08 -15.96
CA PRO A 24 2.31 -19.25 -16.01
C PRO A 24 2.98 -18.82 -14.70
N GLU A 25 2.37 -17.91 -13.94
CA GLU A 25 2.87 -17.44 -12.65
C GLU A 25 2.79 -18.50 -11.56
N LEU A 26 1.83 -19.44 -11.63
CA LEU A 26 1.65 -20.46 -10.61
C LEU A 26 2.79 -21.50 -10.64
N LYS A 27 3.38 -21.74 -11.82
CA LYS A 27 4.46 -22.71 -12.07
C LYS A 27 4.21 -24.06 -11.39
N LEU A 28 2.99 -24.60 -11.50
CA LEU A 28 2.60 -25.88 -10.91
C LEU A 28 2.97 -27.05 -11.83
N GLN A 29 3.73 -28.00 -11.30
CA GLN A 29 4.11 -29.22 -12.01
C GLN A 29 2.87 -30.06 -12.37
N ALA A 30 2.92 -30.76 -13.51
CA ALA A 30 1.79 -31.49 -14.08
C ALA A 30 1.14 -32.47 -13.09
N GLN A 31 1.95 -33.20 -12.31
CA GLN A 31 1.49 -34.22 -11.36
C GLN A 31 0.54 -33.69 -10.26
N TYR A 32 0.63 -32.40 -9.91
CA TYR A 32 -0.23 -31.80 -8.88
C TYR A 32 -1.50 -31.16 -9.44
N ARG A 33 -1.58 -30.94 -10.77
CA ARG A 33 -2.64 -30.12 -11.37
C ARG A 33 -4.03 -30.70 -11.16
N ALA A 34 -4.21 -32.00 -11.39
CA ALA A 34 -5.52 -32.64 -11.26
C ALA A 34 -6.04 -32.61 -9.82
N GLY A 35 -5.20 -32.97 -8.84
CA GLY A 35 -5.57 -32.95 -7.43
C GLY A 35 -5.84 -31.53 -6.90
N ALA A 36 -5.01 -30.57 -7.26
CA ALA A 36 -5.20 -29.17 -6.91
C ALA A 36 -6.52 -28.62 -7.48
N LEU A 37 -6.79 -28.88 -8.76
CA LEU A 37 -8.02 -28.43 -9.42
C LEU A 37 -9.27 -29.04 -8.78
N ALA A 38 -9.27 -30.35 -8.51
CA ALA A 38 -10.38 -31.03 -7.86
C ALA A 38 -10.65 -30.48 -6.46
N CYS A 39 -9.59 -30.21 -5.69
CA CYS A 39 -9.70 -29.59 -4.36
C CYS A 39 -10.28 -28.16 -4.45
N LEU A 40 -9.77 -27.35 -5.38
CA LEU A 40 -10.23 -25.97 -5.61
C LEU A 40 -11.71 -25.91 -6.00
N ASN A 41 -12.13 -26.75 -6.94
CA ASN A 41 -13.54 -26.84 -7.36
C ASN A 41 -14.46 -27.36 -6.24
N THR A 42 -13.98 -28.25 -5.38
CA THR A 42 -14.80 -28.82 -4.29
C THR A 42 -14.94 -27.86 -3.11
N HIS A 43 -13.85 -27.22 -2.69
CA HIS A 43 -13.80 -26.50 -1.41
C HIS A 43 -13.79 -24.98 -1.54
N TYR A 44 -13.50 -24.45 -2.72
CA TYR A 44 -13.33 -23.01 -2.99
C TYR A 44 -14.26 -22.54 -4.11
N ALA A 45 -15.46 -23.11 -4.19
CA ALA A 45 -16.51 -22.77 -5.15
C ALA A 45 -17.45 -21.64 -4.68
N ALA A 46 -17.01 -20.82 -3.72
CA ALA A 46 -17.79 -19.75 -3.13
C ALA A 46 -16.92 -18.56 -2.78
N ALA A 47 -17.54 -17.38 -2.71
CA ALA A 47 -16.87 -16.15 -2.29
C ALA A 47 -16.32 -16.27 -0.86
N PRO A 48 -15.32 -15.45 -0.49
CA PRO A 48 -14.91 -15.31 0.91
C PRO A 48 -16.11 -14.96 1.79
N SER A 49 -16.18 -15.54 2.99
CA SER A 49 -17.33 -15.43 3.90
C SER A 49 -17.01 -14.61 5.16
N MET A 50 -18.04 -14.08 5.80
CA MET A 50 -17.94 -13.53 7.15
C MET A 50 -18.98 -14.25 8.04
N PRO A 51 -18.56 -15.01 9.07
CA PRO A 51 -17.17 -15.26 9.48
C PRO A 51 -16.37 -16.10 8.48
N ALA A 52 -15.05 -16.03 8.59
CA ALA A 52 -14.12 -16.84 7.80
C ALA A 52 -14.31 -18.33 8.11
N THR A 53 -14.27 -19.19 7.09
CA THR A 53 -14.44 -20.65 7.24
C THR A 53 -13.22 -21.39 6.70
N PRO A 54 -12.39 -21.99 7.57
CA PRO A 54 -11.21 -22.75 7.14
C PRO A 54 -11.57 -23.94 6.23
N ARG A 55 -10.77 -24.14 5.18
CA ARG A 55 -10.87 -25.20 4.18
C ARG A 55 -9.53 -25.95 4.08
N PRO A 56 -9.52 -27.22 3.64
CA PRO A 56 -8.29 -27.95 3.38
C PRO A 56 -7.45 -27.26 2.30
N ALA A 57 -6.16 -27.08 2.55
CA ALA A 57 -5.24 -26.52 1.55
C ALA A 57 -5.18 -27.44 0.30
N PRO A 58 -5.13 -26.88 -0.92
CA PRO A 58 -4.95 -27.67 -2.13
C PRO A 58 -3.68 -28.53 -2.09
N PRO A 59 -3.70 -29.78 -2.57
CA PRO A 59 -2.55 -30.67 -2.54
C PRO A 59 -1.48 -30.22 -3.57
N MET A 60 -0.60 -29.32 -3.15
CA MET A 60 0.50 -28.78 -3.95
C MET A 60 1.71 -28.41 -3.07
N PRO A 61 2.92 -28.27 -3.66
CA PRO A 61 4.09 -27.80 -2.93
C PRO A 61 3.88 -26.40 -2.33
N SER A 62 4.51 -26.14 -1.17
CA SER A 62 4.39 -24.86 -0.44
C SER A 62 4.70 -23.63 -1.29
N ALA A 63 5.72 -23.70 -2.16
CA ALA A 63 6.07 -22.63 -3.08
C ALA A 63 4.96 -22.36 -4.12
N ALA A 64 4.25 -23.39 -4.57
CA ALA A 64 3.12 -23.23 -5.48
C ALA A 64 1.90 -22.66 -4.74
N LEU A 65 1.65 -23.09 -3.49
CA LEU A 65 0.60 -22.51 -2.65
C LEU A 65 0.85 -21.01 -2.38
N ALA A 66 2.09 -20.61 -2.09
CA ALA A 66 2.44 -19.20 -1.91
C ALA A 66 2.19 -18.36 -3.18
N ARG A 67 2.41 -18.92 -4.37
CA ARG A 67 2.10 -18.26 -5.65
C ARG A 67 0.59 -18.22 -5.91
N LEU A 68 -0.15 -19.28 -5.59
CA LEU A 68 -1.61 -19.29 -5.64
C LEU A 68 -2.21 -18.18 -4.76
N LEU A 69 -1.74 -18.06 -3.51
CA LEU A 69 -2.18 -17.05 -2.56
C LEU A 69 -1.83 -15.62 -3.00
N ARG A 70 -0.78 -15.44 -3.82
CA ARG A 70 -0.44 -14.14 -4.44
C ARG A 70 -1.40 -13.78 -5.57
N LEU A 71 -1.77 -14.76 -6.39
CA LEU A 71 -2.75 -14.63 -7.46
C LEU A 71 -4.18 -14.45 -6.93
N CYS A 72 -4.48 -15.10 -5.80
CA CYS A 72 -5.80 -15.17 -5.17
C CYS A 72 -5.72 -14.75 -3.69
N PRO A 73 -5.42 -13.47 -3.38
CA PRO A 73 -5.25 -12.99 -2.00
C PRO A 73 -6.48 -13.20 -1.10
N CYS A 74 -7.68 -13.26 -1.66
CA CYS A 74 -8.88 -13.50 -0.85
C CYS A 74 -8.94 -14.92 -0.25
N LEU A 75 -8.11 -15.87 -0.72
CA LEU A 75 -8.03 -17.22 -0.16
C LEU A 75 -7.53 -17.24 1.28
N PHE A 76 -6.90 -16.18 1.79
CA PHE A 76 -6.52 -16.08 3.21
C PHE A 76 -7.73 -16.03 4.17
N ASN A 77 -8.96 -15.87 3.65
CA ASN A 77 -10.22 -16.04 4.40
C ASN A 77 -10.63 -17.53 4.52
N GLN A 78 -10.05 -18.41 3.71
CA GLN A 78 -10.44 -19.80 3.60
C GLN A 78 -9.28 -20.77 3.90
N ILE A 79 -8.01 -20.34 3.77
CA ILE A 79 -6.83 -21.15 4.07
C ILE A 79 -6.17 -20.63 5.34
N ASP A 80 -5.94 -21.53 6.31
CA ASP A 80 -5.42 -21.18 7.64
C ASP A 80 -3.92 -20.85 7.66
N VAL A 81 -3.54 -19.79 6.96
CA VAL A 81 -2.17 -19.29 6.84
C VAL A 81 -2.13 -17.79 7.12
N ALA A 82 -1.00 -17.29 7.62
CA ALA A 82 -0.85 -15.87 7.92
C ALA A 82 -0.92 -15.02 6.63
N PRO A 83 -1.79 -14.01 6.55
CA PRO A 83 -1.94 -13.17 5.36
C PRO A 83 -0.69 -12.32 5.10
N THR A 84 -0.47 -12.06 3.81
CA THR A 84 0.52 -11.07 3.35
C THR A 84 -0.05 -9.64 3.42
N PRO A 85 0.78 -8.59 3.42
CA PRO A 85 0.31 -7.20 3.31
C PRO A 85 -0.59 -6.99 2.08
N ARG A 86 -0.21 -7.60 0.94
CA ARG A 86 -1.02 -7.66 -0.28
C ARG A 86 -2.43 -8.19 -0.02
N ALA A 87 -2.54 -9.29 0.74
CA ALA A 87 -3.84 -9.88 1.06
C ALA A 87 -4.67 -9.00 2.00
N VAL A 88 -4.04 -8.39 3.00
CA VAL A 88 -4.70 -7.42 3.90
C VAL A 88 -5.31 -6.27 3.11
N VAL A 89 -4.54 -5.65 2.22
CA VAL A 89 -5.01 -4.54 1.39
C VAL A 89 -6.13 -4.98 0.45
N HIS A 90 -6.07 -6.19 -0.10
CA HIS A 90 -7.18 -6.73 -0.88
C HIS A 90 -8.46 -6.94 -0.03
N PHE A 91 -8.36 -7.34 1.25
CA PHE A 91 -9.53 -7.39 2.12
C PHE A 91 -10.09 -6.00 2.45
N CYS A 92 -9.24 -4.96 2.51
CA CYS A 92 -9.74 -3.59 2.57
C CYS A 92 -10.60 -3.25 1.34
N GLU A 93 -10.14 -3.58 0.12
CA GLU A 93 -10.92 -3.38 -1.11
C GLU A 93 -12.24 -4.16 -1.10
N LEU A 94 -12.23 -5.40 -0.61
CA LEU A 94 -13.44 -6.21 -0.48
C LEU A 94 -14.45 -5.57 0.48
N THR A 95 -13.95 -5.06 1.62
CA THR A 95 -14.76 -4.39 2.63
C THR A 95 -15.35 -3.07 2.12
N LEU A 96 -14.55 -2.28 1.39
CA LEU A 96 -14.98 -1.02 0.81
C LEU A 96 -15.83 -1.20 -0.46
N GLY A 97 -15.79 -2.38 -1.08
CA GLY A 97 -16.45 -2.67 -2.36
C GLY A 97 -15.79 -2.02 -3.59
N GLN A 98 -14.68 -1.31 -3.41
CA GLN A 98 -14.03 -0.50 -4.45
C GLN A 98 -12.51 -0.60 -4.39
N GLU A 99 -11.85 -0.13 -5.45
CA GLU A 99 -10.39 -0.03 -5.48
C GLU A 99 -9.91 1.06 -4.52
N ILE A 100 -8.72 0.87 -3.97
CA ILE A 100 -8.10 1.87 -3.11
C ILE A 100 -7.50 2.97 -3.97
N THR A 101 -7.89 4.20 -3.68
CA THR A 101 -7.48 5.43 -4.34
C THR A 101 -7.09 6.48 -3.30
N ALA A 102 -6.54 7.61 -3.72
CA ALA A 102 -6.25 8.73 -2.83
C ALA A 102 -7.47 9.17 -2.01
N ALA A 103 -8.67 9.08 -2.59
CA ALA A 103 -9.91 9.52 -1.95
C ALA A 103 -10.40 8.60 -0.81
N ASN A 104 -9.98 7.33 -0.78
CA ASN A 104 -10.50 6.35 0.19
C ASN A 104 -9.41 5.57 0.95
N VAL A 105 -8.13 5.86 0.72
CA VAL A 105 -7.03 5.14 1.37
C VAL A 105 -7.07 5.26 2.90
N HIS A 106 -7.53 6.39 3.44
CA HIS A 106 -7.72 6.52 4.89
C HIS A 106 -8.83 5.59 5.40
N ALA A 107 -9.93 5.42 4.65
CA ALA A 107 -10.95 4.44 5.01
C ALA A 107 -10.41 3.00 4.94
N ALA A 108 -9.54 2.69 3.96
CA ALA A 108 -8.88 1.39 3.88
C ALA A 108 -7.92 1.14 5.06
N PHE A 109 -7.22 2.18 5.52
CA PHE A 109 -6.42 2.14 6.74
C PHE A 109 -7.28 1.82 7.97
N MET A 110 -8.45 2.46 8.10
CA MET A 110 -9.37 2.21 9.21
C MET A 110 -9.90 0.78 9.21
N VAL A 111 -10.19 0.20 8.04
CA VAL A 111 -10.64 -1.20 7.90
C VAL A 111 -9.62 -2.20 8.46
N GLN A 112 -8.33 -2.03 8.14
CA GLN A 112 -7.29 -2.95 8.63
C GLN A 112 -6.84 -2.67 10.06
N HIS A 113 -7.24 -1.54 10.63
CA HIS A 113 -6.79 -1.15 11.95
C HIS A 113 -7.34 -2.13 13.00
N PRO A 114 -6.50 -2.73 13.87
CA PRO A 114 -6.91 -3.85 14.72
C PRO A 114 -7.98 -3.50 15.74
N ASN A 115 -8.08 -2.21 16.11
CA ASN A 115 -8.93 -1.74 17.21
C ASN A 115 -10.02 -0.75 16.77
N LEU A 116 -10.19 -0.49 15.48
CA LEU A 116 -11.14 0.53 15.00
C LEU A 116 -12.18 -0.10 14.04
N PRO A 117 -13.47 0.24 14.16
CA PRO A 117 -14.47 -0.18 13.19
C PRO A 117 -14.26 0.52 11.83
N PRO A 118 -14.74 -0.05 10.71
CA PRO A 118 -15.68 -1.19 10.62
C PRO A 118 -15.03 -2.58 10.72
N GLY A 119 -13.69 -2.67 10.75
CA GLY A 119 -12.98 -3.94 10.60
C GLY A 119 -13.20 -4.56 9.21
N PHE A 120 -12.59 -5.72 8.94
CA PHE A 120 -12.76 -6.42 7.66
C PHE A 120 -14.15 -7.04 7.50
N ASN A 121 -14.71 -6.96 6.29
CA ASN A 121 -15.90 -7.70 5.87
C ASN A 121 -15.83 -8.04 4.37
N PRO A 122 -15.41 -9.26 3.99
CA PRO A 122 -14.84 -10.35 4.80
C PRO A 122 -13.36 -10.10 5.16
N GLY A 123 -12.81 -10.85 6.12
CA GLY A 123 -11.41 -10.72 6.59
C GLY A 123 -10.60 -12.02 6.54
N PRO A 124 -9.27 -11.96 6.70
CA PRO A 124 -8.43 -13.16 6.76
C PRO A 124 -8.69 -13.96 8.04
N ILE A 125 -8.37 -15.27 8.03
CA ILE A 125 -8.49 -16.14 9.22
C ILE A 125 -7.50 -15.72 10.30
N LYS A 126 -6.26 -15.42 9.90
CA LYS A 126 -5.16 -15.01 10.80
C LYS A 126 -4.86 -13.53 10.65
N SER A 127 -4.28 -12.94 11.67
CA SER A 127 -3.76 -11.57 11.62
C SER A 127 -2.44 -11.49 10.84
N CYS A 128 -2.16 -10.31 10.25
CA CYS A 128 -0.88 -10.01 9.65
C CYS A 128 0.02 -9.30 10.67
N GLY A 129 1.26 -9.76 10.85
CA GLY A 129 2.21 -9.17 11.80
C GLY A 129 2.99 -7.95 11.28
N SER A 130 2.76 -7.48 10.06
CA SER A 130 3.61 -6.45 9.41
C SER A 130 2.86 -5.16 9.13
N GLY A 131 2.60 -4.37 10.17
CA GLY A 131 1.91 -3.08 10.06
C GLY A 131 2.58 -2.12 9.07
N GLY A 132 3.90 -1.98 9.12
CA GLY A 132 4.66 -1.10 8.22
C GLY A 132 4.49 -1.46 6.74
N ALA A 133 4.62 -2.75 6.41
CA ALA A 133 4.44 -3.22 5.03
C ALA A 133 2.99 -3.10 4.54
N ILE A 134 2.00 -3.18 5.44
CA ILE A 134 0.60 -2.89 5.08
C ILE A 134 0.46 -1.41 4.69
N MET A 135 1.07 -0.49 5.45
CA MET A 135 0.98 0.95 5.14
C MET A 135 1.64 1.26 3.80
N GLU A 136 2.83 0.70 3.55
CA GLU A 136 3.54 0.82 2.28
C GLU A 136 2.68 0.28 1.12
N MET A 137 2.04 -0.88 1.31
CA MET A 137 1.14 -1.46 0.31
C MET A 137 -0.11 -0.58 0.06
N LEU A 138 -0.66 0.06 1.09
CA LEU A 138 -1.76 1.03 0.92
C LEU A 138 -1.32 2.23 0.07
N CYS A 139 -0.15 2.79 0.34
CA CYS A 139 0.43 3.86 -0.49
C CYS A 139 0.66 3.39 -1.94
N SER A 140 1.17 2.18 -2.11
CA SER A 140 1.41 1.54 -3.41
C SER A 140 0.13 1.36 -4.23
N GLU A 141 -0.99 0.98 -3.61
CA GLU A 141 -2.28 0.87 -4.33
C GLU A 141 -2.83 2.24 -4.72
N VAL A 142 -2.59 3.30 -3.94
CA VAL A 142 -2.95 4.67 -4.38
C VAL A 142 -2.17 5.09 -5.63
N LEU A 143 -0.87 4.80 -5.67
CA LEU A 143 -0.04 5.04 -6.86
C LEU A 143 -0.52 4.20 -8.05
N THR A 144 -0.78 2.92 -7.81
CA THR A 144 -1.20 1.97 -8.85
C THR A 144 -2.55 2.36 -9.47
N SER A 145 -3.53 2.71 -8.65
CA SER A 145 -4.85 3.17 -9.12
C SER A 145 -4.79 4.51 -9.87
N ALA A 146 -3.76 5.33 -9.60
CA ALA A 146 -3.48 6.55 -10.35
C ALA A 146 -2.75 6.30 -11.69
N GLY A 147 -2.39 5.04 -12.02
CA GLY A 147 -1.65 4.71 -13.22
C GLY A 147 -0.12 4.73 -13.05
N ILE A 148 0.39 4.65 -11.82
CA ILE A 148 1.81 4.55 -11.49
C ILE A 148 2.04 3.16 -10.85
N PRO A 149 2.10 2.07 -11.64
CA PRO A 149 2.14 0.71 -11.12
C PRO A 149 3.44 0.40 -10.35
N ALA A 150 3.35 -0.57 -9.44
CA ALA A 150 4.54 -1.13 -8.77
C ALA A 150 5.40 -1.90 -9.77
N MET A 151 6.70 -1.58 -9.83
CA MET A 151 7.66 -2.29 -10.66
C MET A 151 8.00 -3.63 -10.02
N SER A 152 7.79 -4.72 -10.78
CA SER A 152 8.02 -6.06 -10.27
C SER A 152 9.51 -6.37 -10.14
N PRO A 153 9.97 -6.96 -9.02
CA PRO A 153 11.34 -7.45 -8.93
C PRO A 153 11.55 -8.62 -9.91
N GLU A 154 12.54 -8.50 -10.80
CA GLU A 154 12.90 -9.56 -11.74
C GLU A 154 13.42 -10.83 -11.02
N THR A 155 13.66 -11.89 -11.80
CA THR A 155 14.35 -13.12 -11.35
C THR A 155 15.72 -12.84 -10.72
N ARG A 156 16.37 -11.71 -11.06
CA ARG A 156 17.65 -11.27 -10.50
C ARG A 156 17.51 -10.44 -9.22
N GLY A 157 16.29 -10.08 -8.84
CA GLY A 157 15.95 -9.39 -7.59
C GLY A 157 15.99 -7.86 -7.63
N TRP A 158 16.28 -7.26 -8.79
CA TRP A 158 16.12 -5.81 -9.05
C TRP A 158 14.86 -5.57 -9.90
N PRO A 159 14.17 -4.44 -9.75
CA PRO A 159 13.02 -4.11 -10.59
C PRO A 159 13.44 -3.79 -12.02
N GLN A 160 12.60 -4.13 -12.99
CA GLN A 160 12.71 -3.61 -14.34
C GLN A 160 12.21 -2.15 -14.33
N TRP A 161 13.07 -1.21 -14.75
CA TRP A 161 12.74 0.21 -14.75
C TRP A 161 11.78 0.52 -15.89
N GLU A 162 10.52 0.75 -15.55
CA GLU A 162 9.45 1.10 -16.49
C GLU A 162 8.74 2.37 -16.00
N MET A 163 8.46 3.30 -16.93
CA MET A 163 7.83 4.58 -16.59
C MET A 163 6.45 4.68 -17.26
N PRO A 164 5.42 5.16 -16.55
CA PRO A 164 5.39 5.49 -15.13
C PRO A 164 5.44 4.24 -14.23
N GLY A 165 6.03 4.36 -13.03
CA GLY A 165 5.97 3.30 -12.01
C GLY A 165 6.69 3.68 -10.72
N HIS A 166 6.56 2.83 -9.70
CA HIS A 166 7.20 3.02 -8.39
C HIS A 166 7.81 1.72 -7.86
N VAL A 167 8.74 1.82 -6.91
CA VAL A 167 9.45 0.68 -6.34
C VAL A 167 9.20 0.59 -4.84
N LEU A 168 8.78 -0.58 -4.38
CA LEU A 168 8.69 -0.92 -2.96
C LEU A 168 10.09 -1.20 -2.41
N LEU A 169 10.48 -0.51 -1.35
CA LEU A 169 11.81 -0.65 -0.75
C LEU A 169 11.82 -1.65 0.39
N ASN A 170 10.68 -2.09 0.94
CA ASN A 170 10.69 -3.10 2.02
C ASN A 170 10.60 -4.55 1.50
N GLU A 171 10.59 -4.76 0.17
CA GLU A 171 10.47 -6.09 -0.44
C GLU A 171 11.72 -6.53 -1.24
N GLY A 172 11.97 -7.84 -1.27
CA GLY A 172 13.04 -8.42 -2.09
C GLY A 172 14.44 -7.90 -1.74
N LYS A 173 15.29 -7.72 -2.76
CA LYS A 173 16.65 -7.18 -2.56
C LYS A 173 16.65 -5.67 -2.29
N MET A 174 15.56 -4.98 -2.58
CA MET A 174 15.40 -3.55 -2.30
C MET A 174 15.35 -3.26 -0.80
N SER A 175 15.00 -4.25 0.04
CA SER A 175 15.06 -4.15 1.51
C SER A 175 16.38 -3.65 2.07
N SER A 176 17.49 -3.89 1.37
CA SER A 176 18.81 -3.33 1.73
C SER A 176 18.87 -1.79 1.65
N LEU A 177 17.94 -1.17 0.91
CA LEU A 177 17.79 0.28 0.71
C LEU A 177 16.65 0.87 1.55
N GLN A 178 16.00 0.10 2.43
CA GLN A 178 14.96 0.59 3.34
C GLN A 178 15.41 1.78 4.20
N ALA A 179 16.72 1.91 4.44
CA ALA A 179 17.28 3.07 5.14
C ALA A 179 17.02 4.41 4.42
N LEU A 180 16.74 4.40 3.12
CA LEU A 180 16.41 5.59 2.35
C LEU A 180 14.95 6.01 2.51
N GLY A 181 14.04 5.04 2.64
CA GLY A 181 12.59 5.25 2.76
C GLY A 181 11.82 3.98 2.45
N ASP A 182 10.52 4.12 2.19
CA ASP A 182 9.62 2.98 1.98
C ASP A 182 9.28 2.78 0.50
N ILE A 183 9.08 3.86 -0.27
CA ILE A 183 8.80 3.78 -1.72
C ILE A 183 9.71 4.75 -2.48
N LEU A 184 10.15 4.34 -3.66
CA LEU A 184 10.89 5.18 -4.60
C LEU A 184 10.05 5.46 -5.86
N ILE A 185 9.95 6.73 -6.23
CA ILE A 185 9.36 7.20 -7.49
C ILE A 185 10.46 7.82 -8.36
N PRO A 186 10.67 7.32 -9.59
CA PRO A 186 11.71 7.87 -10.46
C PRO A 186 11.30 9.25 -11.00
N CYS A 187 12.15 10.26 -10.77
CA CYS A 187 11.99 11.63 -11.28
C CYS A 187 13.34 12.38 -11.24
N ALA A 188 13.40 13.55 -11.89
CA ALA A 188 14.56 14.43 -11.87
C ALA A 188 14.42 15.55 -10.80
N PRO A 189 15.51 16.19 -10.34
CA PRO A 189 16.90 15.81 -10.56
C PRO A 189 17.32 14.57 -9.73
N THR A 190 16.55 14.26 -8.69
CA THR A 190 16.73 13.09 -7.83
C THR A 190 15.43 12.32 -7.73
N ASN A 191 15.52 11.00 -7.62
CA ASN A 191 14.35 10.15 -7.37
C ASN A 191 13.66 10.61 -6.08
N LEU A 192 12.33 10.65 -6.11
CA LEU A 192 11.53 11.01 -4.96
C LEU A 192 11.41 9.81 -4.04
N ILE A 193 11.73 10.02 -2.76
CA ILE A 193 11.56 9.00 -1.73
C ILE A 193 10.31 9.31 -0.92
N ILE A 194 9.47 8.29 -0.73
CA ILE A 194 8.29 8.37 0.12
C ILE A 194 8.59 7.64 1.42
N SER A 195 8.40 8.35 2.52
CA SER A 195 8.41 7.77 3.85
C SER A 195 6.98 7.53 4.30
N VAL A 196 6.62 6.26 4.44
CA VAL A 196 5.26 5.85 4.80
C VAL A 196 5.17 5.64 6.32
N LYS A 197 4.16 6.21 6.96
CA LYS A 197 3.99 6.14 8.42
C LYS A 197 2.55 5.84 8.81
N SER A 198 2.39 5.18 9.95
CA SER A 198 1.08 4.99 10.59
C SER A 198 0.68 6.22 11.42
N GLU A 199 -0.19 6.06 12.41
CA GLU A 199 -0.87 7.16 13.11
C GLU A 199 0.03 8.09 13.93
N VAL A 200 1.14 7.56 14.46
CA VAL A 200 1.99 8.29 15.41
C VAL A 200 3.29 8.66 14.72
N ALA A 201 3.38 9.92 14.27
CA ALA A 201 4.50 10.42 13.47
C ALA A 201 5.69 10.83 14.34
N ARG A 202 5.47 11.23 15.60
CA ARG A 202 6.47 11.65 16.61
C ARG A 202 7.84 12.03 16.05
N GLU A 203 8.90 11.36 16.49
CA GLU A 203 10.26 11.58 16.00
C GLU A 203 10.57 10.69 14.79
N ARG A 204 9.76 9.65 14.56
CA ARG A 204 10.04 8.61 13.57
C ARG A 204 9.95 9.12 12.13
N LEU A 205 9.12 10.13 11.87
CA LEU A 205 9.11 10.81 10.58
C LEU A 205 10.37 11.66 10.38
N LEU A 206 10.95 12.22 11.46
CA LEU A 206 12.16 13.03 11.36
C LEU A 206 13.40 12.21 11.02
N TYR A 207 13.51 10.99 11.55
CA TYR A 207 14.65 10.09 11.29
C TYR A 207 14.60 9.42 9.91
N SER A 208 13.51 9.56 9.16
CA SER A 208 13.32 8.84 7.90
C SER A 208 13.74 9.64 6.66
N ALA A 209 14.02 10.93 6.81
CA ALA A 209 14.56 11.74 5.72
C ALA A 209 16.03 12.04 6.02
N ASN A 210 16.95 11.38 5.30
CA ASN A 210 18.40 11.55 5.47
C ASN A 210 18.93 12.76 4.69
N SER A 211 18.24 13.90 4.77
CA SER A 211 18.52 15.12 3.98
C SER A 211 18.43 14.92 2.46
N ILE A 212 17.75 13.85 2.02
CA ILE A 212 17.37 13.62 0.63
C ILE A 212 15.96 14.18 0.46
N GLU A 213 15.70 14.79 -0.69
CA GLU A 213 14.35 15.28 -1.03
C GLU A 213 13.35 14.12 -0.96
N GLY A 214 12.36 14.26 -0.08
CA GLY A 214 11.40 13.22 0.17
C GLY A 214 10.04 13.76 0.60
N ILE A 215 9.07 12.87 0.65
CA ILE A 215 7.72 13.19 1.11
C ILE A 215 7.28 12.23 2.21
N GLY A 216 6.49 12.74 3.14
CA GLY A 216 5.79 11.94 4.14
C GLY A 216 4.44 11.51 3.58
N PHE A 217 4.09 10.23 3.69
CA PHE A 217 2.73 9.74 3.48
C PHE A 217 2.30 9.05 4.77
N GLY A 218 1.25 9.52 5.43
CA GLY A 218 0.85 8.89 6.68
C GLY A 218 -0.60 9.03 7.04
N PHE A 219 -1.00 8.18 7.99
CA PHE A 219 -2.36 8.11 8.53
C PHE A 219 -2.44 8.84 9.87
N PHE A 220 -1.83 10.02 9.94
CA PHE A 220 -1.64 10.78 11.18
C PHE A 220 -2.97 11.20 11.82
N LYS A 221 -3.07 11.07 13.14
CA LYS A 221 -4.28 11.40 13.90
C LYS A 221 -4.12 12.56 14.90
N GLU A 222 -2.89 12.94 15.22
CA GLU A 222 -2.54 13.99 16.21
C GLU A 222 -2.06 15.25 15.46
N PRO A 223 -2.95 16.19 15.06
CA PRO A 223 -2.57 17.40 14.31
C PRO A 223 -1.57 18.28 15.07
N GLU A 224 -1.59 18.25 16.40
CA GLU A 224 -0.69 18.98 17.28
C GLU A 224 0.79 18.63 17.10
N GLU A 225 1.11 17.49 16.48
CA GLU A 225 2.49 17.12 16.14
C GLU A 225 3.10 18.02 15.03
N PHE A 226 2.27 18.72 14.25
CA PHE A 226 2.68 19.34 12.98
C PHE A 226 2.71 20.88 12.99
N TRP A 227 1.94 21.56 13.83
CA TRP A 227 1.72 23.00 13.64
C TRP A 227 2.69 23.93 14.38
N THR A 228 3.68 23.41 15.11
CA THR A 228 4.67 24.28 15.78
C THR A 228 5.73 24.76 14.78
N SER A 229 6.11 26.04 14.85
CA SER A 229 7.10 26.64 13.95
C SER A 229 8.46 25.92 13.98
N SER A 230 8.86 25.43 15.15
CA SER A 230 10.07 24.62 15.33
C SER A 230 9.98 23.28 14.60
N ARG A 231 8.83 22.57 14.68
CA ARG A 231 8.58 21.31 13.96
C ARG A 231 8.52 21.52 12.46
N MET A 232 7.76 22.51 11.98
CA MET A 232 7.68 22.85 10.55
C MET A 232 9.07 23.14 9.96
N SER A 233 9.89 23.92 10.68
CA SER A 233 11.26 24.21 10.26
C SER A 233 12.14 22.97 10.26
N LEU A 234 11.92 22.04 11.20
CA LEU A 234 12.66 20.80 11.27
C LEU A 234 12.31 19.85 10.12
N TYR A 235 11.03 19.67 9.78
CA TYR A 235 10.64 18.85 8.62
C TYR A 235 11.31 19.31 7.32
N LYS A 236 11.34 20.63 7.09
CA LYS A 236 12.01 21.22 5.93
C LYS A 236 13.50 20.97 5.93
N ARG A 237 14.17 21.12 7.09
CA ARG A 237 15.60 20.82 7.22
C ARG A 237 15.94 19.35 6.98
N MET A 238 15.03 18.44 7.30
CA MET A 238 15.22 17.02 7.03
C MET A 238 15.00 16.65 5.55
N GLY A 239 14.49 17.57 4.72
CA GLY A 239 14.30 17.36 3.28
C GLY A 239 12.86 17.05 2.86
N PHE A 240 11.87 17.19 3.77
CA PHE A 240 10.47 17.01 3.39
C PHE A 240 9.96 18.17 2.53
N THR A 241 9.54 17.86 1.31
CA THR A 241 8.87 18.82 0.41
C THR A 241 7.36 18.75 0.53
N ALA A 242 6.79 17.61 0.92
CA ALA A 242 5.37 17.49 1.25
C ALA A 242 5.15 16.41 2.33
N ILE A 243 4.10 16.59 3.13
CA ILE A 243 3.63 15.63 4.13
C ILE A 243 2.13 15.47 3.92
N TYR A 244 1.77 14.31 3.37
CA TYR A 244 0.40 13.90 3.11
C TYR A 244 -0.22 13.26 4.35
N MET A 245 -1.39 13.74 4.74
CA MET A 245 -2.10 13.33 5.96
C MET A 245 -3.61 13.22 5.71
N PRO A 246 -4.37 12.50 6.56
CA PRO A 246 -5.82 12.42 6.40
C PRO A 246 -6.47 13.79 6.30
N ASP A 247 -7.44 13.96 5.42
CA ASP A 247 -8.05 15.26 5.09
C ASP A 247 -8.55 16.02 6.33
N GLY A 248 -9.14 15.31 7.30
CA GLY A 248 -9.56 15.91 8.58
C GLY A 248 -8.39 16.39 9.44
N THR A 249 -7.28 15.64 9.48
CA THR A 249 -6.05 16.03 10.17
C THR A 249 -5.41 17.23 9.48
N HIS A 250 -5.35 17.22 8.14
CA HIS A 250 -4.86 18.35 7.35
C HIS A 250 -5.63 19.63 7.66
N GLN A 251 -6.97 19.55 7.65
CA GLN A 251 -7.82 20.70 7.97
C GLN A 251 -7.51 21.25 9.37
N ALA A 252 -7.43 20.38 10.38
CA ALA A 252 -7.11 20.79 11.75
C ALA A 252 -5.71 21.43 11.87
N VAL A 253 -4.71 20.91 11.15
CA VAL A 253 -3.37 21.49 11.10
C VAL A 253 -3.41 22.89 10.50
N MET A 254 -4.04 23.03 9.33
CA MET A 254 -4.06 24.30 8.62
C MET A 254 -4.90 25.34 9.35
N ASP A 255 -6.06 24.99 9.92
CA ASP A 255 -6.88 25.91 10.72
C ASP A 255 -6.08 26.54 11.85
N HIS A 256 -5.25 25.76 12.54
CA HIS A 256 -4.36 26.27 13.58
C HIS A 256 -3.27 27.19 13.01
N VAL A 257 -2.61 26.78 11.93
CA VAL A 257 -1.53 27.56 11.30
C VAL A 257 -2.05 28.92 10.81
N LEU A 258 -3.23 28.95 10.18
CA LEU A 258 -3.91 30.16 9.74
C LEU A 258 -4.23 31.07 10.94
N ALA A 259 -4.86 30.51 11.99
CA ALA A 259 -5.23 31.26 13.18
C ALA A 259 -4.02 31.84 13.94
N ALA A 260 -2.88 31.14 13.91
CA ALA A 260 -1.63 31.58 14.52
C ALA A 260 -0.83 32.57 13.65
N GLY A 261 -1.19 32.76 12.37
CA GLY A 261 -0.43 33.59 11.43
C GLY A 261 0.91 32.97 11.01
N GLU A 262 1.05 31.65 11.13
CA GLU A 262 2.30 30.90 10.94
C GLU A 262 2.44 30.30 9.53
N GLU A 263 1.60 30.73 8.57
CA GLU A 263 1.51 30.16 7.22
C GLU A 263 2.84 30.10 6.47
N ARG A 264 3.69 31.11 6.69
CA ARG A 264 5.04 31.15 6.10
C ARG A 264 5.88 29.95 6.50
N HIS A 265 5.65 29.38 7.68
CA HIS A 265 6.35 28.18 8.14
C HIS A 265 5.82 26.90 7.48
N ALA A 266 4.56 26.89 7.04
CA ALA A 266 3.93 25.78 6.32
C ALA A 266 4.20 25.76 4.80
N ILE A 267 5.13 26.58 4.32
CA ILE A 267 5.65 26.54 2.95
C ILE A 267 7.00 25.79 2.92
N ASN A 268 7.14 24.87 1.97
CA ASN A 268 8.33 24.04 1.75
C ASN A 268 9.49 24.83 1.09
N ILE A 269 10.60 24.14 0.80
CA ILE A 269 11.79 24.76 0.18
C ILE A 269 11.59 25.17 -1.30
N ASN A 270 10.60 24.60 -1.97
CA ASN A 270 10.24 24.90 -3.37
C ASN A 270 9.19 26.02 -3.48
N GLY A 271 8.71 26.56 -2.36
CA GLY A 271 7.70 27.62 -2.34
C GLY A 271 6.25 27.13 -2.42
N THR A 272 5.99 25.84 -2.16
CA THR A 272 4.66 25.24 -2.18
C THR A 272 4.24 24.72 -0.79
N GLU A 273 3.01 24.25 -0.65
CA GLU A 273 2.47 23.79 0.63
C GLU A 273 3.21 22.55 1.17
N LEU A 274 3.69 22.63 2.41
CA LEU A 274 4.33 21.52 3.13
C LEU A 274 3.32 20.45 3.54
N TYR A 275 2.14 20.86 4.01
CA TYR A 275 1.08 19.94 4.45
C TYR A 275 0.03 19.79 3.36
N ARG A 276 -0.37 18.55 3.09
CA ARG A 276 -1.33 18.24 2.03
C ARG A 276 -2.30 17.13 2.47
N PRO A 277 -3.55 17.13 1.99
CA PRO A 277 -4.46 16.03 2.26
C PRO A 277 -4.10 14.78 1.42
N LEU A 278 -4.39 13.59 1.94
CA LEU A 278 -4.18 12.32 1.22
C LEU A 278 -4.95 12.29 -0.10
N SER A 279 -6.11 12.95 -0.17
CA SER A 279 -6.95 13.02 -1.37
C SER A 279 -6.28 13.64 -2.60
N VAL A 280 -5.25 14.48 -2.42
CA VAL A 280 -4.51 15.08 -3.55
C VAL A 280 -3.22 14.34 -3.92
N PHE A 281 -2.80 13.36 -3.12
CA PHE A 281 -1.53 12.65 -3.29
C PHE A 281 -1.35 12.07 -4.70
N ALA A 282 -2.35 11.35 -5.22
CA ALA A 282 -2.28 10.76 -6.57
C ALA A 282 -2.03 11.80 -7.67
N THR A 283 -2.73 12.93 -7.60
CA THR A 283 -2.61 14.03 -8.56
C THR A 283 -1.21 14.64 -8.55
N ASP A 284 -0.64 14.81 -7.36
CA ASP A 284 0.73 15.31 -7.21
C ASP A 284 1.77 14.33 -7.75
N MET A 285 1.62 13.04 -7.46
CA MET A 285 2.55 12.02 -7.95
C MET A 285 2.56 11.93 -9.49
N LEU A 286 1.41 12.12 -10.13
CA LEU A 286 1.29 12.19 -11.58
C LEU A 286 2.00 13.41 -12.20
N ARG A 287 2.18 14.50 -11.45
CA ARG A 287 2.90 15.68 -11.93
C ARG A 287 4.42 15.47 -11.92
N VAL A 288 4.94 14.64 -11.02
CA VAL A 288 6.38 14.50 -10.79
C VAL A 288 7.00 13.25 -11.40
N ILE A 289 6.23 12.16 -11.54
CA ILE A 289 6.69 10.89 -12.11
C ILE A 289 7.33 11.10 -13.49
N GLY A 290 8.61 10.73 -13.63
CA GLY A 290 9.38 10.89 -14.86
C GLY A 290 9.62 12.35 -15.29
N ARG A 291 9.29 13.31 -14.44
CA ARG A 291 9.43 14.74 -14.67
C ARG A 291 10.33 15.32 -13.58
N SER A 292 9.84 16.26 -12.78
CA SER A 292 10.62 16.93 -11.74
C SER A 292 9.97 16.88 -10.36
N SER A 293 10.74 16.54 -9.32
CA SER A 293 10.33 16.63 -7.92
C SER A 293 10.04 18.06 -7.47
N ALA A 294 10.66 19.06 -8.09
CA ALA A 294 10.46 20.48 -7.80
C ALA A 294 9.05 21.00 -8.14
N LEU A 295 8.22 20.17 -8.79
CA LEU A 295 6.79 20.44 -9.01
C LEU A 295 5.94 20.12 -7.78
N LEU A 296 6.54 19.56 -6.72
CA LEU A 296 5.94 19.40 -5.40
C LEU A 296 6.09 20.67 -4.60
#